data_AF-A0A5D4NFE7-F1
#
_entry.id   AF-A0A5D4NFE7-F1
#
_cell.length_a   1.000
_cell.length_b   1.000
_cell.length_c   1.000
_cell.angle_alpha   90.00
_cell.angle_beta   90.00
_cell.angle_gamma   90.00
#
_symmetry.space_group_name_H-M   'P 1'
#
loop_
_entity.id
_entity.type
_entity.pdbx_description
1 polymer ?
#
loop_
_entity_poly.entity_id
_entity_poly.type
_entity_poly.pdbx_seq_one_letter_code
_entity_poly.pdbx_strand_id
1 'polypeptide(L)'
;MVDKEHDISEFIEIPSEYKVINLPKQKISEAVRLGLKEKKLSLRKAADKVEGMSYPQISRITSGENYNIDTLLKILNILDLEIEIKKKTL
;
A
#
# COMPACT_ATOMS: atom_id res chain seq x y z
N MET A 1 -23.69 -28.44 0.49
CA MET A 1 -22.48 -28.52 1.32
C MET A 1 -21.91 -27.12 1.34
N VAL A 2 -21.78 -26.51 2.51
CA VAL A 2 -21.18 -25.17 2.64
C VAL A 2 -19.68 -25.42 2.73
N ASP A 3 -18.93 -25.03 1.70
CA ASP A 3 -17.48 -25.03 1.76
C ASP A 3 -17.08 -24.13 2.95
N LYS A 4 -16.49 -24.74 3.98
CA LYS A 4 -15.87 -23.98 5.06
C LYS A 4 -14.62 -23.35 4.48
N GLU A 5 -14.59 -22.02 4.40
CA GLU A 5 -13.34 -21.30 4.16
C GLU A 5 -12.38 -21.64 5.32
N HIS A 6 -11.34 -22.41 4.99
CA HIS A 6 -10.27 -22.71 5.91
C HIS A 6 -9.18 -21.65 5.78
N ASP A 7 -8.75 -21.09 6.91
CA ASP A 7 -7.66 -20.13 6.93
C ASP A 7 -6.33 -20.88 6.69
N ILE A 8 -5.50 -20.38 5.77
CA ILE A 8 -4.21 -21.00 5.44
C ILE A 8 -3.26 -21.09 6.64
N SER A 9 -3.47 -20.26 7.67
CA SER A 9 -2.74 -20.32 8.94
C SER A 9 -3.06 -21.58 9.76
N GLU A 10 -4.14 -22.29 9.45
CA GLU A 10 -4.45 -23.61 10.02
C GLU A 10 -3.46 -24.69 9.54
N PHE A 11 -2.78 -24.45 8.41
CA PHE A 11 -1.91 -25.44 7.76
C PHE A 11 -0.43 -25.02 7.73
N ILE A 12 -0.13 -23.73 7.90
CA ILE A 12 1.24 -23.19 7.78
C ILE A 12 1.48 -22.12 8.85
N GLU A 13 2.66 -22.17 9.46
CA GLU A 13 3.13 -21.10 10.34
C GLU A 13 3.46 -19.84 9.52
N ILE A 14 2.70 -18.78 9.73
CA ILE A 14 2.92 -17.48 9.07
C ILE A 14 4.04 -16.73 9.80
N PRO A 15 5.14 -16.36 9.12
CA PRO A 15 6.22 -15.59 9.73
C PRO A 15 5.72 -14.29 10.35
N SER A 16 6.25 -13.93 11.53
CA SER A 16 5.89 -12.68 12.22
C SER A 16 6.14 -11.44 11.36
N GLU A 17 7.19 -11.46 10.52
CA GLU A 17 7.51 -10.41 9.56
C GLU A 17 6.38 -10.16 8.55
N TYR A 18 5.66 -11.20 8.12
CA TYR A 18 4.52 -11.03 7.22
C TYR A 18 3.45 -10.14 7.86
N LYS A 19 3.17 -10.35 9.15
CA LYS A 19 2.17 -9.56 9.88
C LYS A 19 2.64 -8.14 10.16
N VAL A 20 3.92 -7.93 10.45
CA VAL A 20 4.47 -6.62 10.85
C VAL A 20 4.88 -5.74 9.66
N ILE A 21 5.26 -6.34 8.53
CA ILE A 21 5.78 -5.63 7.36
C ILE A 21 4.83 -5.77 6.17
N ASN A 22 4.51 -7.00 5.76
CA ASN A 22 3.80 -7.22 4.50
C ASN A 22 2.33 -6.79 4.58
N LEU A 23 1.62 -7.12 5.66
CA LEU A 23 0.23 -6.69 5.85
C LEU A 23 0.08 -5.15 5.86
N PRO A 24 0.87 -4.37 6.62
CA PRO A 24 0.84 -2.91 6.53
C PRO A 24 1.18 -2.38 5.14
N LYS A 25 2.20 -2.93 4.46
CA LYS A 25 2.52 -2.52 3.09
C LYS A 25 1.37 -2.76 2.13
N GLN A 26 0.67 -3.90 2.24
CA GLN A 26 -0.51 -4.19 1.43
C GLN A 26 -1.63 -3.17 1.66
N LYS A 27 -1.93 -2.85 2.93
CA LYS A 27 -2.93 -1.82 3.27
C LYS A 27 -2.59 -0.45 2.69
N ILE A 28 -1.32 -0.03 2.80
CA ILE A 28 -0.85 1.23 2.20
C ILE A 28 -1.00 1.18 0.67
N SER A 29 -0.57 0.07 0.04
CA SER A 29 -0.64 -0.10 -1.41
C SER A 29 -2.08 -0.02 -1.91
N GLU A 30 -3.01 -0.66 -1.19
CA GLU A 30 -4.43 -0.63 -1.49
C GLU A 30 -5.02 0.77 -1.35
N ALA A 31 -4.72 1.47 -0.25
CA ALA A 31 -5.15 2.86 -0.06
C ALA A 31 -4.66 3.78 -1.20
N VAL A 32 -3.40 3.65 -1.60
CA VAL A 32 -2.83 4.42 -2.72
C VAL A 32 -3.51 4.06 -4.05
N ARG A 33 -3.77 2.77 -4.32
CA ARG A 33 -4.51 2.35 -5.54
C ARG A 33 -5.92 2.91 -5.56
N LEU A 34 -6.63 2.89 -4.44
CA LEU A 34 -7.98 3.43 -4.32
C LEU A 34 -7.98 4.94 -4.54
N GLY A 35 -7.08 5.68 -3.88
CA GLY A 35 -6.95 7.13 -4.10
C GLY A 35 -6.64 7.48 -5.56
N LEU A 36 -5.74 6.74 -6.22
CA LEU A 36 -5.46 6.92 -7.65
C LEU A 36 -6.72 6.70 -8.51
N LYS A 37 -7.51 5.66 -8.20
CA LYS A 37 -8.76 5.35 -8.90
C LYS A 37 -9.80 6.47 -8.71
N GLU A 38 -10.00 6.94 -7.48
CA GLU A 38 -10.93 8.02 -7.15
C GLU A 38 -10.56 9.34 -7.86
N LYS A 39 -9.26 9.65 -7.91
CA LYS A 39 -8.71 10.80 -8.63
C LYS A 39 -8.62 10.59 -10.15
N LYS A 40 -8.99 9.41 -10.67
CA LYS A 40 -8.88 9.02 -12.09
C LYS A 40 -7.46 9.20 -12.65
N LEU A 41 -6.45 8.91 -11.84
CA LEU A 41 -5.03 9.01 -12.20
C LEU A 41 -4.49 7.64 -12.60
N SER A 42 -3.85 7.58 -13.76
CA SER A 42 -2.91 6.49 -14.04
C SER A 42 -1.60 6.74 -13.31
N LEU A 43 -0.78 5.72 -13.14
CA LEU A 43 0.55 5.86 -12.51
C LEU A 43 1.43 6.88 -13.25
N ARG A 44 1.33 6.96 -14.58
CA ARG A 44 2.06 7.97 -15.37
C ARG A 44 1.56 9.38 -15.08
N LYS A 45 0.25 9.61 -15.09
CA LYS A 45 -0.34 10.92 -14.74
C LYS A 45 -0.03 11.34 -13.30
N ALA A 46 0.07 10.37 -12.39
CA ALA A 46 0.47 10.63 -11.02
C ALA A 46 1.96 11.05 -10.94
N ALA A 47 2.85 10.40 -11.70
CA ALA A 47 4.25 10.79 -11.79
C ALA A 47 4.42 12.21 -12.35
N ASP A 48 3.65 12.56 -13.38
CA ASP A 48 3.66 13.90 -13.98
C ASP A 48 3.20 15.00 -13.00
N LYS A 49 2.48 14.63 -11.93
CA LYS A 49 1.98 15.54 -10.89
C LYS A 49 2.91 15.69 -9.70
N VAL A 50 3.92 14.82 -9.58
CA VAL A 50 4.83 14.80 -8.43
C VAL A 50 6.23 15.14 -8.88
N GLU A 51 6.75 16.26 -8.39
CA GLU A 51 8.11 16.69 -8.70
C GLU A 51 9.16 15.66 -8.25
N GLY A 52 10.03 15.30 -9.19
CA GLY A 52 11.13 14.36 -8.97
C GLY A 52 10.68 12.92 -8.74
N MET A 53 9.49 12.53 -9.21
CA MET A 53 8.98 11.17 -9.07
C MET A 53 8.73 10.53 -10.42
N SER A 54 9.28 9.33 -10.59
CA SER A 54 9.15 8.53 -11.80
C SER A 54 8.01 7.50 -11.67
N TYR A 55 7.48 7.06 -12.81
CA TYR A 55 6.50 5.96 -12.87
C TYR A 55 6.93 4.71 -12.06
N PRO A 56 8.19 4.20 -12.17
CA PRO A 56 8.61 3.05 -11.39
C PRO A 56 8.56 3.25 -9.88
N GLN A 57 8.77 4.47 -9.39
CA GLN A 57 8.65 4.76 -7.95
C GLN A 57 7.20 4.63 -7.47
N ILE A 58 6.23 5.11 -8.23
CA ILE A 58 4.80 4.96 -7.91
C ILE A 58 4.39 3.49 -8.05
N SER A 59 4.86 2.80 -9.09
CA SER A 59 4.60 1.37 -9.29
C SER A 59 5.01 0.55 -8.07
N ARG A 60 6.20 0.80 -7.51
CA ARG A 60 6.69 0.10 -6.30
C ARG A 60 5.76 0.29 -5.09
N ILE A 61 5.22 1.49 -4.90
CA ILE A 61 4.25 1.73 -3.82
C ILE A 61 2.97 0.94 -4.08
N THR A 62 2.41 1.01 -5.28
CA THR A 62 1.17 0.30 -5.60
C THR A 62 1.33 -1.22 -5.61
N SER A 63 2.54 -1.75 -5.78
CA SER A 63 2.83 -3.19 -5.72
C SER A 63 3.15 -3.69 -4.31
N GLY A 64 3.29 -2.81 -3.31
CA GLY A 64 3.72 -3.20 -1.96
C GLY A 64 5.18 -3.60 -1.87
N GLU A 65 6.00 -3.15 -2.83
CA GLU A 65 7.43 -3.37 -2.82
C GLU A 65 8.14 -2.43 -1.82
N ASN A 66 9.48 -2.41 -1.85
CA ASN A 66 10.25 -1.46 -1.06
C ASN A 66 10.23 -0.07 -1.71
N TYR A 67 9.90 0.93 -0.91
CA TYR A 67 9.93 2.35 -1.26
C TYR A 67 10.41 3.16 -0.04
N ASN A 68 10.90 4.37 -0.28
CA ASN A 68 11.27 5.28 0.80
C ASN A 68 10.04 6.08 1.28
N ILE A 69 10.13 6.63 2.49
CA ILE A 69 9.02 7.39 3.09
C ILE A 69 8.69 8.66 2.28
N ASP A 70 9.67 9.37 1.73
CA ASP A 70 9.45 10.56 0.92
C ASP A 70 8.59 10.29 -0.31
N THR A 71 8.83 9.16 -0.97
CA THR A 71 8.10 8.70 -2.16
C THR A 71 6.65 8.42 -1.78
N LEU A 72 6.42 7.81 -0.60
CA LEU A 72 5.07 7.59 -0.07
C LEU A 72 4.38 8.93 0.25
N LEU A 73 5.03 9.82 1.01
CA LEU A 73 4.42 11.09 1.42
C LEU A 73 4.06 11.97 0.22
N LYS A 74 4.91 12.00 -0.81
CA LYS A 74 4.65 12.73 -2.05
C LYS A 74 3.41 12.22 -2.79
N ILE A 75 3.23 10.90 -2.89
CA ILE A 75 2.02 10.37 -3.54
C ILE A 75 0.77 10.63 -2.70
N LEU A 76 0.86 10.49 -1.37
CA LEU A 76 -0.28 10.72 -0.49
C LEU A 76 -0.76 12.18 -0.58
N ASN A 77 0.16 13.13 -0.68
CA ASN A 77 -0.17 14.55 -0.85
C ASN A 77 -1.03 14.81 -2.11
N ILE A 78 -0.74 14.19 -3.26
CA ILE A 78 -1.56 14.40 -4.46
C ILE A 78 -2.90 13.65 -4.42
N LEU A 79 -3.04 12.70 -3.50
CA LEU A 79 -4.24 11.93 -3.28
C LEU A 79 -5.13 12.51 -2.16
N ASP A 80 -4.71 13.61 -1.53
CA ASP A 80 -5.32 14.17 -0.31
C ASP A 80 -5.42 13.15 0.83
N LEU A 81 -4.35 12.36 1.01
CA LEU A 81 -4.21 11.37 2.06
C LEU A 81 -3.05 11.74 3.00
N GLU A 82 -3.10 11.25 4.23
CA GLU A 82 -2.04 11.39 5.22
C GLU A 82 -1.80 10.08 6.00
N ILE A 83 -0.64 9.96 6.63
CA ILE A 83 -0.30 8.82 7.48
C ILE A 83 -0.56 9.21 8.94
N GLU A 84 -1.25 8.33 9.66
CA GLU A 84 -1.45 8.46 11.10
C GLU A 84 -0.72 7.35 11.85
N ILE A 85 0.06 7.71 12.87
CA ILE A 85 0.70 6.74 13.77
C ILE A 85 -0.22 6.48 14.95
N LYS A 86 -0.71 5.25 15.07
CA LYS A 86 -1.59 4.81 16.18
C LYS A 86 -0.89 3.85 17.11
N LYS A 87 -1.28 3.85 18.39
CA LYS A 87 -0.90 2.78 19.32
C LYS A 87 -1.46 1.46 18.82
N LYS A 88 -0.66 0.39 18.92
CA LYS A 88 -1.17 -0.96 18.67
C LYS A 88 -2.23 -1.28 19.71
N THR A 89 -3.43 -1.59 19.27
CA THR A 89 -4.42 -2.25 20.12
C THR A 89 -4.02 -3.71 20.22
N LEU A 90 -3.75 -4.18 21.44
CA LEU A 90 -3.52 -5.59 21.75
C LEU A 90 -4.84 -6.35 21.75
#